data_AF-A0A1N7SLJ2-F1
#
_entry.id   AF-A0A1N7SLJ2-F1
#
_cell.length_a   1.000
_cell.length_b   1.000
_cell.length_c   1.000
_cell.angle_alpha   90.00
_cell.angle_beta   90.00
_cell.angle_gamma   90.00
#
_symmetry.space_group_name_H-M   'P 1'
#
loop_
_entity.id
_entity.type
_entity.pdbx_description
1 polymer ?
#
loop_
_entity_poly.entity_id
_entity_poly.type
_entity_poly.pdbx_seq_one_letter_code
_entity_poly.pdbx_strand_id
1 'polypeptide(L)' 'MLWRAIDEHGSELDVLLQKHRDKTAAKRFFRRVLRSAPLPRKIVTDRLRSYPAAKAET' A
#
# COMPACT_ATOMS: atom_id res chain seq x y z
N MET A 1 -1.19 5.37 12.72
CA MET A 1 -0.26 5.09 11.61
C MET A 1 -1.01 5.28 10.31
N LEU A 2 -0.45 6.10 9.41
CA LEU A 2 -1.03 6.46 8.12
C LEU A 2 -0.38 5.63 7.02
N TRP A 3 -1.20 5.04 6.15
CA TRP A 3 -0.79 4.43 4.89
C TRP A 3 -1.36 5.30 3.77
N ARG A 4 -0.53 5.70 2.83
CA ARG A 4 -0.91 6.55 1.72
C ARG A 4 -0.31 5.99 0.43
N ALA A 5 -1.13 5.89 -0.60
CA ALA A 5 -0.70 5.52 -1.94
C ALA A 5 -0.84 6.74 -2.84
N ILE A 6 0.21 6.99 -3.61
CA ILE A 6 0.25 8.04 -4.62
C ILE A 6 0.72 7.44 -5.94
N ASP A 7 0.26 8.02 -7.05
CA ASP A 7 0.78 7.69 -8.38
C ASP A 7 2.08 8.45 -8.68
N GLU A 8 2.60 8.25 -9.89
CA GLU A 8 3.83 8.91 -10.37
C GLU A 8 3.69 10.42 -10.59
N HIS A 9 2.46 10.92 -10.74
CA HIS A 9 2.15 12.34 -10.89
C HIS A 9 1.85 13.02 -9.55
N GLY A 10 1.87 12.27 -8.44
CA GLY A 10 1.59 12.76 -7.10
C GLY A 10 0.10 12.78 -6.74
N SER A 11 -0.77 12.21 -7.59
CA SER A 11 -2.19 12.06 -7.28
C SER A 11 -2.37 11.03 -6.17
N GLU A 12 -3.25 11.33 -5.22
CA GLU A 12 -3.57 10.39 -4.16
C GLU A 12 -4.49 9.29 -4.68
N LEU A 13 -4.03 8.04 -4.58
CA LEU A 13 -4.80 6.86 -4.96
C LEU A 13 -5.64 6.35 -3.81
N ASP A 14 -5.11 6.40 -2.58
CA ASP A 14 -5.79 5.88 -1.41
C ASP A 14 -5.13 6.26 -0.08
N VAL A 15 -5.92 6.27 1.00
CA VAL A 15 -5.49 6.51 2.37
C VAL A 15 -6.14 5.51 3.33
N LEU A 16 -5.34 4.98 4.25
CA LEU A 16 -5.80 4.14 5.36
C LEU A 16 -5.16 4.59 6.67
N LEU A 17 -5.99 4.88 7.67
CA LEU A 17 -5.56 5.22 9.01
C LEU A 17 -5.87 4.07 9.98
N GLN A 18 -4.87 3.67 10.77
CA GLN A 18 -5.05 2.63 11.79
C GLN A 18 -4.21 2.87 13.04
N LYS A 19 -4.59 2.23 14.14
CA LYS A 19 -3.93 2.38 15.44
C LYS A 19 -2.51 1.80 15.46
N HIS A 20 -2.30 0.65 14.81
CA HIS A 20 -1.01 -0.05 14.79
C HIS A 20 -0.60 -0.42 13.36
N ARG A 21 0.69 -0.74 13.17
CA ARG A 21 1.20 -1.34 11.92
C ARG A 21 1.02 -2.85 12.02
N ASP A 22 0.16 -3.41 11.18
CA ASP A 22 -0.02 -4.84 11.08
C ASP A 22 0.04 -5.32 9.60
N LYS A 23 0.39 -6.59 9.40
CA LYS A 23 0.55 -7.20 8.07
C LYS A 23 -0.79 -7.33 7.33
N THR A 24 -1.86 -7.61 8.06
CA THR A 24 -3.20 -7.84 7.50
C THR A 24 -3.76 -6.56 6.86
N ALA A 25 -3.56 -5.43 7.52
CA ALA A 25 -3.91 -4.11 7.06
C ALA A 25 -3.08 -3.68 5.86
N ALA A 26 -1.76 -3.93 5.88
CA ALA A 26 -0.91 -3.69 4.73
C ALA A 26 -1.42 -4.45 3.49
N LYS A 27 -1.73 -5.74 3.66
CA LYS A 27 -2.29 -6.60 2.61
C LYS A 27 -3.65 -6.10 2.11
N ARG A 28 -4.57 -5.74 3.02
CA ARG A 28 -5.87 -5.16 2.65
C ARG A 28 -5.71 -3.86 1.89
N PHE A 29 -4.77 -3.00 2.31
CA PHE A 29 -4.45 -1.74 1.64
C PHE A 29 -3.96 -1.98 0.22
N PHE A 30 -2.94 -2.83 0.02
CA PHE A 30 -2.47 -3.16 -1.33
C PHE A 30 -3.57 -3.72 -2.22
N ARG A 31 -4.40 -4.65 -1.70
CA ARG A 31 -5.52 -5.19 -2.48
C ARG A 31 -6.52 -4.14 -2.91
N ARG A 32 -6.80 -3.15 -2.05
CA ARG A 32 -7.72 -2.06 -2.38
C ARG A 32 -7.12 -1.20 -3.50
N VAL A 33 -5.88 -0.73 -3.32
CA VAL A 33 -5.20 0.13 -4.29
C VAL A 33 -5.03 -0.57 -5.65
N LEU A 34 -4.59 -1.83 -5.67
CA LEU A 34 -4.37 -2.56 -6.93
C LEU A 34 -5.65 -2.92 -7.67
N ARG A 35 -6.81 -2.90 -6.99
CA ARG A 35 -8.12 -3.06 -7.64
C ARG A 35 -8.67 -1.75 -8.18
N SER A 36 -8.32 -0.62 -7.57
CA SER A 36 -8.88 0.69 -7.93
C SER A 36 -7.98 1.51 -8.85
N ALA A 37 -6.70 1.17 -8.98
CA ALA A 37 -5.73 1.86 -9.82
C ALA A 37 -5.21 0.97 -10.95
N PRO A 38 -4.75 1.55 -12.07
CA PRO A 38 -4.01 0.82 -13.09
C PRO A 38 -2.84 0.04 -12.49
N LEU A 39 -2.54 -1.13 -13.07
CA LEU A 39 -1.50 -2.01 -12.54
C LEU A 39 -0.13 -1.31 -12.57
N PRO A 40 0.52 -1.07 -11.42
CA PRO A 40 1.76 -0.31 -11.38
C PRO A 40 2.94 -1.17 -11.84
N ARG A 41 3.83 -0.59 -12.66
CA ARG A 41 5.10 -1.25 -13.06
C ARG A 41 6.10 -1.40 -11.90
N LYS A 42 6.04 -0.50 -10.92
CA LYS A 42 6.94 -0.47 -9.77
C LYS A 42 6.20 0.05 -8.55
N ILE A 43 6.34 -0.63 -7.42
CA ILE A 43 5.81 -0.19 -6.13
C ILE A 43 6.98 0.20 -5.22
N VAL A 44 7.08 1.48 -4.90
CA VAL A 44 8.03 2.00 -3.91
C VAL A 44 7.34 2.10 -2.56
N THR A 45 8.01 1.64 -1.52
CA THR A 45 7.51 1.66 -0.13
C THR A 45 8.58 2.26 0.78
N ASP A 46 8.19 2.84 1.92
CA ASP A 46 9.08 3.47 2.92
C ASP A 46 9.92 2.44 3.74
N ARG A 47 10.38 1.37 3.10
CA ARG A 47 11.23 0.27 3.62
C ARG A 47 10.80 -0.32 4.98
N LEU A 48 9.53 -0.19 5.34
CA LEU A 48 9.01 -0.82 6.55
C LEU A 48 9.09 -2.34 6.46
N ARG A 49 9.47 -2.94 7.59
CA ARG A 49 9.72 -4.38 7.71
C ARG A 49 8.49 -5.25 7.37
N SER A 50 7.28 -4.68 7.42
CA SER A 50 6.02 -5.34 7.08
C SER A 50 5.71 -5.43 5.57
N TYR A 51 6.34 -4.62 4.71
CA TYR A 51 6.00 -4.57 3.29
C TYR A 51 6.45 -5.76 2.44
N PRO A 52 7.65 -6.33 2.62
CA PRO A 52 8.08 -7.48 1.81
C PRO A 52 7.10 -8.65 1.93
N ALA A 53 6.63 -8.94 3.16
CA ALA A 53 5.67 -9.99 3.43
C ALA A 53 4.26 -9.69 2.88
N ALA A 54 3.87 -8.42 2.81
CA ALA A 54 2.59 -8.04 2.21
C ALA A 54 2.63 -8.17 0.68
N LYS A 55 3.70 -7.69 0.03
CA LYS A 55 3.88 -7.75 -1.43
C LYS A 55 3.85 -9.18 -1.98
N ALA A 56 4.44 -10.15 -1.27
CA ALA A 56 4.50 -11.54 -1.72
C ALA A 56 3.12 -12.24 -1.75
N GLU A 57 2.12 -11.70 -1.05
CA GLU A 57 0.80 -12.34 -0.89
C GLU A 57 -0.35 -11.57 -1.56
N THR A 58 -0.03 -10.56 -2.36
CA THR A 58 -1.00 -9.69 -3.03
C THR A 58 -0.92 -9.85 -4.53
#